data_AF-A0A821EVI4-F1
#
_entry.id   AF-A0A821EVI4-F1
#
_cell.length_a   1.000
_cell.length_b   1.000
_cell.length_c   1.000
_cell.angle_alpha   90.00
_cell.angle_beta   90.00
_cell.angle_gamma   90.00
#
_symmetry.space_group_name_H-M   'P 1'
#
loop_
_entity.id
_entity.type
_entity.pdbx_description
1 polymer ?
#
loop_
_entity_poly.entity_id
_entity_poly.type
_entity_poly.pdbx_seq_one_letter_code
_entity_poly.pdbx_strand_id
1 'polypeptide(L)'
;SSITFPIANDQQFGPIESLIIEHSCTLNDLISLISYTPQLHHLAVYKTDKNDPNAQIFLLINLSNVKSIHLDMYQITVNELEIFLTKISSNLKILSINCSNDITFLDDHRWKSLVSHNFLQLEKFYFITFLS
;
A
#
# COMPACT_ATOMS: atom_id res chain seq x y z
N SER A 1 -7.57 -11.21 -37.10
CA SER A 1 -8.11 -11.54 -35.77
C SER A 1 -7.83 -10.36 -34.86
N SER A 2 -8.86 -9.59 -34.52
CA SER A 2 -8.76 -8.46 -33.59
C SER A 2 -8.80 -8.99 -32.16
N ILE A 3 -7.77 -8.71 -31.38
CA ILE A 3 -7.74 -9.02 -29.94
C ILE A 3 -8.55 -7.92 -29.25
N THR A 4 -9.71 -8.28 -28.71
CA THR A 4 -10.47 -7.42 -27.81
C THR A 4 -9.90 -7.59 -26.40
N PHE A 5 -9.29 -6.51 -25.89
CA PHE A 5 -8.92 -6.45 -24.48
C PHE A 5 -10.20 -6.43 -23.62
N PRO A 6 -10.23 -7.15 -22.49
CA PRO A 6 -11.38 -7.11 -21.58
C PRO A 6 -11.55 -5.69 -21.05
N ILE A 7 -12.72 -5.10 -21.30
CA ILE A 7 -13.12 -3.81 -20.75
C ILE A 7 -13.69 -4.10 -19.36
N ALA A 8 -13.02 -3.63 -18.31
CA ALA A 8 -13.56 -3.66 -16.96
C ALA A 8 -14.81 -2.77 -16.91
N ASN A 9 -15.97 -3.42 -16.88
CA ASN A 9 -17.25 -2.81 -16.57
C ASN A 9 -17.44 -2.84 -15.05
N ASP A 10 -18.04 -1.79 -14.47
CA ASP A 10 -18.19 -1.57 -13.02
C ASP A 10 -18.93 -2.68 -12.24
N GLN A 11 -19.30 -3.77 -12.92
CA GLN A 11 -20.03 -4.92 -12.41
C GLN A 11 -19.19 -6.21 -12.36
N GLN A 12 -17.98 -6.22 -12.92
CA GLN A 12 -17.09 -7.39 -12.97
C GLN A 12 -15.68 -7.00 -12.53
N PHE A 13 -15.52 -6.80 -11.23
CA PHE A 13 -14.20 -6.68 -10.63
C PHE A 13 -13.42 -8.00 -10.80
N GLY A 14 -12.16 -7.90 -11.24
CA GLY A 14 -11.32 -9.07 -11.44
C GLY A 14 -11.09 -9.84 -10.13
N PRO A 15 -10.93 -11.18 -10.18
CA PRO A 15 -10.70 -12.03 -9.01
C PRO A 15 -9.25 -11.93 -8.49
N ILE A 16 -8.62 -10.76 -8.62
CA ILE A 16 -7.21 -10.59 -8.26
C ILE A 16 -7.12 -10.56 -6.74
N GLU A 17 -6.66 -11.67 -6.17
CA GLU A 17 -6.43 -11.82 -4.73
C GLU A 17 -5.01 -11.45 -4.31
N SER A 18 -4.06 -11.50 -5.25
CA SER A 18 -2.66 -11.15 -5.00
C SER A 18 -2.11 -10.28 -6.12
N LEU A 19 -1.49 -9.16 -5.76
CA LEU A 19 -0.86 -8.22 -6.66
C LEU A 19 0.60 -8.00 -6.22
N ILE A 20 1.53 -8.26 -7.12
CA ILE A 20 2.95 -8.06 -6.92
C ILE A 20 3.45 -7.08 -7.98
N ILE A 21 4.09 -6.00 -7.54
CA ILE A 21 4.63 -4.95 -8.40
C ILE A 21 6.13 -4.87 -8.17
N GLU A 22 6.90 -5.31 -9.17
CA GLU A 22 8.37 -5.28 -9.16
C GLU A 22 8.95 -4.01 -9.81
N HIS A 23 8.09 -3.19 -10.43
CA HIS A 23 8.46 -1.94 -11.08
C HIS A 23 8.25 -0.73 -10.16
N SER A 24 8.89 0.41 -10.50
CA SER A 24 8.68 1.67 -9.79
C SER A 24 7.22 2.11 -9.94
N CYS A 25 6.53 2.35 -8.82
CA CYS A 25 5.21 2.97 -8.83
C CYS A 25 5.06 3.94 -7.67
N THR A 26 4.27 5.00 -7.85
CA THR A 26 3.92 5.91 -6.77
C THR A 26 2.83 5.30 -5.87
N LEU A 27 2.61 5.86 -4.67
CA LEU A 27 1.47 5.46 -3.85
C LEU A 27 0.14 5.78 -4.54
N ASN A 28 0.10 6.84 -5.37
CA ASN A 28 -1.08 7.18 -6.15
C ASN A 28 -1.37 6.13 -7.23
N ASP A 29 -0.35 5.66 -7.95
CA ASP A 29 -0.51 4.56 -8.91
C ASP A 29 -1.03 3.31 -8.21
N LEU A 30 -0.47 3.02 -7.02
CA LEU A 30 -0.87 1.90 -6.20
C LEU A 30 -2.35 1.99 -5.81
N ILE A 31 -2.78 3.15 -5.29
CA ILE A 31 -4.17 3.50 -4.98
C ILE A 31 -5.08 3.30 -6.19
N SER A 32 -4.70 3.80 -7.37
CA SER A 32 -5.48 3.61 -8.59
C SER A 32 -5.61 2.13 -8.96
N LEU A 33 -4.51 1.37 -8.94
CA LEU A 33 -4.51 -0.06 -9.28
C LEU A 33 -5.41 -0.87 -8.34
N ILE A 34 -5.25 -0.68 -7.03
CA ILE A 34 -5.99 -1.45 -6.03
C ILE A 34 -7.48 -1.11 -5.98
N SER A 35 -7.87 0.09 -6.45
CA SER A 35 -9.28 0.46 -6.55
C SER A 35 -10.08 -0.44 -7.50
N TYR A 36 -9.41 -1.06 -8.48
CA TYR A 36 -10.00 -2.02 -9.42
C TYR A 36 -9.91 -3.48 -8.96
N THR A 37 -9.31 -3.74 -7.80
CA THR A 37 -9.11 -5.10 -7.25
C THR A 37 -9.74 -5.24 -5.86
N PRO A 38 -11.07 -5.19 -5.72
CA PRO A 38 -11.74 -5.26 -4.42
C PRO A 38 -11.57 -6.61 -3.71
N GLN A 39 -11.19 -7.69 -4.41
CA GLN A 39 -10.92 -9.01 -3.81
C GLN A 39 -9.46 -9.17 -3.37
N LEU A 40 -8.66 -8.12 -3.43
CA LEU A 40 -7.24 -8.18 -3.10
C LEU A 40 -7.04 -8.51 -1.62
N HIS A 41 -6.30 -9.57 -1.36
CA HIS A 41 -5.89 -10.02 -0.04
C HIS A 41 -4.41 -9.73 0.23
N HIS A 42 -3.58 -9.77 -0.80
CA HIS A 42 -2.13 -9.66 -0.71
C HIS A 42 -1.59 -8.61 -1.69
N LEU A 43 -0.85 -7.65 -1.16
CA LEU A 43 -0.17 -6.62 -1.95
C LEU A 43 1.33 -6.64 -1.63
N ALA A 44 2.17 -6.69 -2.65
CA ALA A 44 3.61 -6.52 -2.52
C ALA A 44 4.14 -5.52 -3.56
N VAL A 45 4.90 -4.53 -3.12
CA VAL A 45 5.53 -3.52 -3.98
C VAL A 45 7.00 -3.43 -3.61
N TYR A 46 7.88 -3.73 -4.55
CA TYR A 46 9.33 -3.79 -4.32
C TYR A 46 10.07 -2.50 -4.70
N LYS A 47 9.35 -1.51 -5.26
CA LYS A 47 9.94 -0.21 -5.55
C LYS A 47 8.89 0.88 -5.57
N THR A 48 8.81 1.64 -4.49
CA THR A 48 7.94 2.81 -4.47
C THR A 48 8.67 4.10 -4.80
N ASP A 49 8.06 4.90 -5.68
CA ASP A 49 8.54 6.20 -6.11
C ASP A 49 7.83 7.35 -5.38
N LYS A 50 8.39 8.55 -5.48
CA LYS A 50 7.80 9.75 -4.88
C LYS A 50 6.53 10.15 -5.63
N ASN A 51 5.48 10.52 -4.91
CA ASN A 51 4.29 11.09 -5.56
C ASN A 51 4.60 12.45 -6.20
N ASP A 52 3.89 12.79 -7.28
CA ASP A 52 3.84 14.17 -7.77
C ASP A 52 3.21 15.06 -6.66
N PRO A 53 3.89 16.13 -6.20
CA PRO A 53 3.36 17.05 -5.20
C PRO A 53 2.00 17.66 -5.56
N ASN A 54 1.67 17.72 -6.86
CA ASN A 54 0.40 18.26 -7.37
C ASN A 54 -0.67 17.18 -7.58
N ALA A 55 -0.33 15.90 -7.45
CA ALA A 55 -1.30 14.83 -7.60
C ALA A 55 -2.29 14.86 -6.43
N GLN A 56 -3.55 15.16 -6.76
CA GLN A 56 -4.60 15.14 -5.77
C GLN A 56 -4.96 13.69 -5.41
N ILE A 57 -4.76 13.32 -4.15
CA ILE A 57 -5.06 11.98 -3.65
C ILE A 57 -6.55 11.85 -3.31
N PHE A 58 -7.41 11.86 -4.32
CA PHE A 58 -8.87 11.73 -4.14
C PHE A 58 -9.39 10.37 -4.60
N LEU A 59 -9.19 9.35 -3.76
CA LEU A 59 -10.10 8.21 -3.75
C LEU A 59 -10.32 7.77 -2.29
N LEU A 60 -11.60 7.71 -1.89
CA LEU A 60 -12.07 6.96 -0.73
C LEU A 60 -11.90 5.47 -1.07
N ILE A 61 -10.70 4.94 -0.91
CA ILE A 61 -10.46 3.51 -1.10
C ILE A 61 -10.69 2.83 0.23
N ASN A 62 -11.63 1.88 0.25
CA ASN A 62 -11.77 0.95 1.34
C ASN A 62 -11.12 -0.37 0.92
N LEU A 63 -9.90 -0.63 1.39
CA LEU A 63 -9.19 -1.88 1.15
C LEU A 63 -9.62 -2.97 2.12
N SER A 64 -10.92 -3.11 2.34
CA SER A 64 -11.53 -3.93 3.40
C SER A 64 -11.02 -5.38 3.45
N ASN A 65 -10.55 -5.91 2.31
CA ASN A 65 -10.15 -7.31 2.17
C ASN A 65 -8.63 -7.53 2.25
N VAL A 66 -7.81 -6.48 2.20
CA VAL A 66 -6.35 -6.62 2.22
C VAL A 66 -5.89 -7.08 3.61
N LYS A 67 -5.23 -8.23 3.65
CA LYS A 67 -4.71 -8.87 4.87
C LYS A 67 -3.20 -8.77 4.99
N SER A 68 -2.50 -8.63 3.87
CA SER A 68 -1.04 -8.60 3.84
C SER A 68 -0.54 -7.51 2.91
N ILE A 69 0.38 -6.69 3.41
CA ILE A 69 1.05 -5.64 2.63
C ILE A 69 2.55 -5.76 2.84
N HIS A 70 3.30 -5.70 1.74
CA HIS A 70 4.74 -5.55 1.70
C HIS A 70 5.12 -4.33 0.86
N LEU A 71 5.91 -3.42 1.41
CA LEU A 71 6.36 -2.20 0.75
C LEU A 71 7.88 -2.00 0.92
N ASP A 72 8.60 -1.95 -0.19
CA ASP A 72 9.97 -1.44 -0.27
C ASP A 72 9.92 0.06 -0.63
N MET A 73 10.19 0.88 0.39
CA MET A 73 10.09 2.33 0.38
C MET A 73 11.43 2.97 0.05
N TYR A 74 11.53 3.50 -1.17
CA TYR A 74 12.73 4.16 -1.66
C TYR A 74 12.65 5.69 -1.59
N GLN A 75 11.57 6.30 -2.08
CA GLN A 75 11.42 7.77 -2.09
C GLN A 75 10.15 8.30 -1.42
N ILE A 76 9.48 7.46 -0.64
CA ILE A 76 8.28 7.83 0.13
C ILE A 76 8.70 8.40 1.48
N THR A 77 8.07 9.52 1.87
CA THR A 77 8.19 10.05 3.23
C THR A 77 7.26 9.32 4.20
N VAL A 78 7.63 9.26 5.48
CA VAL A 78 6.77 8.64 6.51
C VAL A 78 5.36 9.25 6.58
N ASN A 79 5.20 10.54 6.29
CA ASN A 79 3.89 11.20 6.25
C ASN A 79 3.01 10.66 5.11
N GLU A 80 3.58 10.47 3.91
CA GLU A 80 2.86 9.90 2.77
C GLU A 80 2.45 8.44 3.04
N LEU A 81 3.35 7.68 3.68
CA LEU A 81 3.04 6.32 4.10
C LEU A 81 1.88 6.30 5.09
N GLU A 82 1.91 7.10 6.15
CA GLU A 82 0.84 7.14 7.15
C GLU A 82 -0.52 7.46 6.52
N ILE A 83 -0.57 8.43 5.61
CA ILE A 83 -1.78 8.76 4.86
C ILE A 83 -2.27 7.54 4.06
N PHE A 84 -1.38 6.81 3.40
CA PHE A 84 -1.74 5.59 2.68
C PHE A 84 -2.25 4.49 3.63
N LEU A 85 -1.56 4.26 4.74
CA LEU A 85 -1.86 3.25 5.75
C LEU A 85 -3.20 3.49 6.47
N THR A 86 -3.60 4.74 6.70
CA THR A 86 -4.92 5.06 7.26
C THR A 86 -6.10 4.73 6.32
N LYS A 87 -5.83 4.53 5.03
CA LYS A 87 -6.85 4.10 4.04
C LYS A 87 -6.94 2.58 3.93
N ILE A 88 -6.03 1.86 4.56
CA ILE A 88 -6.01 0.39 4.56
C ILE A 88 -6.95 -0.13 5.64
N SER A 89 -7.56 -1.28 5.37
CA SER A 89 -8.50 -1.90 6.28
C SER A 89 -7.91 -2.25 7.64
N SER A 90 -8.75 -2.14 8.67
CA SER A 90 -8.52 -2.71 9.99
C SER A 90 -8.35 -4.24 10.01
N ASN A 91 -8.63 -4.92 8.90
CA ASN A 91 -8.39 -6.36 8.71
C ASN A 91 -6.94 -6.70 8.31
N LEU A 92 -6.05 -5.70 8.21
CA LEU A 92 -4.63 -5.94 7.93
C LEU A 92 -4.02 -6.79 9.04
N LYS A 93 -3.45 -7.95 8.66
CA LYS A 93 -2.81 -8.92 9.58
C LYS A 93 -1.30 -8.85 9.52
N ILE A 94 -0.75 -8.57 8.33
CA ILE A 94 0.70 -8.54 8.10
C ILE A 94 1.05 -7.23 7.42
N LEU A 95 1.94 -6.47 8.06
CA LEU A 95 2.55 -5.29 7.48
C LEU A 95 4.07 -5.51 7.45
N SER A 96 4.65 -5.51 6.25
CA SER A 96 6.08 -5.57 6.03
C SER A 96 6.53 -4.30 5.34
N ILE A 97 7.50 -3.64 5.94
CA ILE A 97 8.03 -2.38 5.45
C ILE A 97 9.54 -2.49 5.44
N ASN A 98 10.11 -2.09 4.31
CA ASN A 98 11.54 -1.95 4.13
C ASN A 98 11.78 -0.51 3.69
N CYS A 99 12.60 0.24 4.42
CA CYS A 99 12.86 1.64 4.11
C CYS A 99 14.35 1.93 4.01
N SER A 100 14.72 2.78 3.05
CA SER A 100 16.07 3.35 2.98
C SER A 100 16.22 4.54 3.94
N ASN A 101 17.28 4.56 4.76
CA ASN A 101 17.98 5.70 5.37
C ASN A 101 17.24 6.94 5.91
N ASP A 102 15.91 6.94 6.04
CA ASP A 102 15.18 8.05 6.63
C ASP A 102 14.89 7.77 8.11
N ILE A 103 15.63 8.48 8.96
CA ILE A 103 15.53 8.34 10.44
C ILE A 103 14.14 8.65 10.96
N THR A 104 13.30 9.37 10.21
CA THR A 104 11.94 9.71 10.64
C THR A 104 11.03 8.48 10.73
N PHE A 105 11.39 7.38 10.08
CA PHE A 105 10.70 6.09 10.25
C PHE A 105 11.09 5.36 11.54
N LEU A 106 12.06 5.85 12.32
CA LEU A 106 12.46 5.26 13.61
C LEU A 106 11.72 5.89 14.80
N ASP A 107 10.76 6.77 14.56
CA ASP A 107 9.91 7.38 15.60
C ASP A 107 8.90 6.35 16.13
N ASP A 108 9.14 5.86 17.34
CA ASP A 108 8.32 4.84 18.00
C ASP A 108 6.91 5.34 18.35
N HIS A 109 6.77 6.62 18.70
CA HIS A 109 5.50 7.22 19.04
C HIS A 109 4.56 7.24 17.83
N ARG A 110 5.09 7.54 16.64
CA ARG A 110 4.32 7.52 15.39
C ARG A 110 3.79 6.14 15.06
N TRP A 111 4.66 5.13 15.08
CA TRP A 111 4.26 3.74 14.82
C TRP A 111 3.25 3.24 15.85
N LYS A 112 3.49 3.53 17.14
CA LYS A 112 2.57 3.15 18.21
C LYS A 112 1.19 3.74 17.99
N SER A 113 1.12 5.02 17.64
CA SER A 113 -0.14 5.72 17.33
C SER A 113 -0.82 5.10 16.09
N LEU A 114 -0.07 4.89 15.01
CA LEU A 114 -0.63 4.35 13.77
C LEU A 114 -1.22 2.94 13.98
N VAL A 115 -0.46 2.05 14.63
CA VAL A 115 -0.87 0.67 14.89
C VAL A 115 -2.08 0.62 15.82
N SER A 116 -2.06 1.37 16.93
CA SER A 116 -3.14 1.31 17.92
C SER A 116 -4.50 1.79 17.38
N HIS A 117 -4.49 2.71 16.41
CA HIS A 117 -5.72 3.28 15.87
C HIS A 117 -6.21 2.59 14.60
N ASN A 118 -5.30 2.11 13.74
CA ASN A 118 -5.66 1.65 12.39
C ASN A 118 -5.59 0.13 12.22
N PHE A 119 -4.74 -0.58 12.97
CA PHE A 119 -4.44 -2.00 12.72
C PHE A 119 -4.77 -2.90 13.89
N LEU A 120 -6.06 -2.95 14.25
CA LEU A 120 -6.56 -3.73 15.37
C LEU A 120 -6.38 -5.25 15.22
N GLN A 121 -6.21 -5.74 13.97
CA GLN A 121 -5.99 -7.16 13.69
C GLN A 121 -4.54 -7.48 13.28
N LEU A 122 -3.59 -6.55 13.48
CA LEU A 122 -2.20 -6.78 13.11
C LEU A 122 -1.60 -7.90 13.95
N GLU A 123 -1.23 -8.99 13.28
CA GLU A 123 -0.58 -10.16 13.90
C GLU A 123 0.95 -10.06 13.77
N LYS A 124 1.43 -9.48 12.67
CA LYS A 124 2.86 -9.41 12.35
C LYS A 124 3.23 -8.05 11.76
N PHE A 125 4.25 -7.44 12.35
CA PHE A 125 4.88 -6.23 11.84
C PHE A 125 6.36 -6.49 11.60
N TYR A 126 6.79 -6.34 10.34
CA TYR A 126 8.19 -6.44 9.95
C TYR A 126 8.65 -5.06 9.49
N PHE A 127 9.68 -4.56 10.15
CA PHE A 127 10.31 -3.29 9.81
C PHE A 127 11.79 -3.53 9.57
N ILE A 128 12.22 -3.33 8.33
CA ILE A 128 13.60 -3.49 7.90
C ILE A 128 14.12 -2.11 7.50
N THR A 129 15.26 -1.74 8.06
CA THR A 129 15.96 -0.52 7.67
C THR A 129 17.42 -0.88 7.39
N PHE A 130 17.97 -0.30 6.34
CA PHE A 130 19.39 -0.34 6.08
C PHE A 130 19.94 1.03 6.47
N LEU A 131 20.78 1.07 7.50
CA LEU A 131 21.61 2.22 7.84
C LEU A 131 22.92 2.06 7.05
N SER A 132 23.14 2.90 6.05
CA SER A 132 24.42 2.96 5.33
C SER A 132 25.46 3.78 6.08
#